data_AF-A0A5A9NEF4-F1
#
_entry.id   AF-A0A5A9NEF4-F1
#
_cell.length_a   1.000
_cell.length_b   1.000
_cell.length_c   1.000
_cell.angle_alpha   90.00
_cell.angle_beta   90.00
_cell.angle_gamma   90.00
#
_symmetry.space_group_name_H-M   'P 1'
#
loop_
_entity.id
_entity.type
_entity.pdbx_description
1 polymer ?
#
loop_
_entity_poly.entity_id
_entity_poly.type
_entity_poly.pdbx_seq_one_letter_code
_entity_poly.pdbx_strand_id
1 'polypeptide(L)'
;MSHTGSSTWFPGLPQWISPNSWRNNKEKRGRDLREQIKKLSGSHVLDDAGIDDAQVLTLTREDLNELFPGVKNFQLRRKIMDLIINAAKESLPPGPETFANALKYLMQHNNSGDAAVQDILRESLRAFREVDDQLKAAQASLKPYIEVLNGLGEASVNKEHWGREAASHSRQHPHYDQTNSIPQSTQSSIEPSVKVHSVVCGRTFGADQQILYQLKGIKLTDMTDCQLILVFCPVASRVGTDIEEALKGIPGNKPTVLIVMHHTHNPHHVGPSSTSFGRNIVDYVHVLFHDTAGGLLKCLANDSAISRIQSVLKQHTNSW
;
A
#
# COMPACT_ATOMS: atom_id res chain seq x y z
N MET A 1 -6.49 39.59 -23.04
CA MET A 1 -6.13 38.49 -23.97
C MET A 1 -4.67 38.17 -23.74
N SER A 2 -4.42 36.97 -23.25
CA SER A 2 -3.15 36.44 -22.76
C SER A 2 -2.49 35.59 -23.84
N HIS A 3 -1.26 35.92 -24.21
CA HIS A 3 -0.35 34.95 -24.83
C HIS A 3 0.90 34.82 -23.97
N THR A 4 1.13 33.58 -23.57
CA THR A 4 2.13 33.06 -22.64
C THR A 4 3.53 33.11 -23.26
N GLY A 5 4.47 33.72 -22.54
CA GLY A 5 5.89 33.64 -22.83
C GLY A 5 6.47 32.29 -22.39
N SER A 6 7.11 31.59 -23.33
CA SER A 6 7.98 30.46 -23.05
C SER A 6 9.42 30.99 -22.96
N SER A 7 9.92 31.20 -21.75
CA SER A 7 11.32 31.50 -21.49
C SER A 7 12.11 30.18 -21.35
N THR A 8 12.74 29.76 -22.43
CA THR A 8 13.82 28.76 -22.39
C THR A 8 15.07 29.42 -21.82
N TRP A 9 15.44 29.09 -20.59
CA TRP A 9 16.67 29.56 -19.96
C TRP A 9 17.85 28.64 -20.32
N PHE A 10 18.98 29.28 -20.68
CA PHE A 10 20.36 28.77 -20.82
C PHE A 10 20.82 28.16 -22.17
N PRO A 11 21.52 28.93 -23.03
CA PRO A 11 22.36 28.38 -24.09
C PRO A 11 23.77 28.07 -23.55
N GLY A 12 24.23 26.82 -23.70
CA GLY A 12 25.64 26.45 -23.44
C GLY A 12 25.94 25.19 -22.63
N LEU A 13 24.93 24.46 -22.15
CA LEU A 13 25.15 23.19 -21.43
C LEU A 13 25.50 22.04 -22.40
N PRO A 14 26.45 21.14 -22.04
CA PRO A 14 26.73 19.93 -22.81
C PRO A 14 25.46 19.10 -23.05
N GLN A 15 25.29 18.56 -24.27
CA GLN A 15 24.04 17.95 -24.72
C GLN A 15 23.48 16.83 -23.81
N TRP A 16 24.29 16.19 -22.97
CA TRP A 16 23.83 15.17 -22.02
C TRP A 16 23.01 15.72 -20.84
N ILE A 17 22.95 17.04 -20.64
CA ILE A 17 22.11 17.73 -19.63
C ILE A 17 20.76 18.16 -20.25
N SER A 18 20.58 18.00 -21.56
CA SER A 18 19.30 18.30 -22.21
C SER A 18 18.27 17.20 -21.93
N PRO A 19 17.01 17.53 -21.58
CA PRO A 19 15.91 16.57 -21.43
C PRO A 19 15.74 15.63 -22.64
N ASN A 20 16.12 16.10 -23.84
CA ASN A 20 16.09 15.33 -25.08
C ASN A 20 17.16 14.23 -25.14
N SER A 21 18.33 14.41 -24.51
CA SER A 21 19.35 13.36 -24.44
C SER A 21 18.95 12.22 -23.50
N TRP A 22 18.27 12.54 -22.40
CA TRP A 22 17.73 11.53 -21.48
C TRP A 22 16.56 10.78 -22.11
N ARG A 23 15.69 11.47 -22.83
CA ARG A 23 14.62 10.87 -23.62
C ARG A 23 15.17 9.92 -24.69
N ASN A 24 16.15 10.35 -25.48
CA ASN A 24 16.76 9.52 -26.53
C ASN A 24 17.46 8.26 -25.96
N ASN A 25 18.12 8.37 -24.80
CA ASN A 25 18.74 7.23 -24.14
C ASN A 25 17.69 6.27 -23.55
N LYS A 26 16.57 6.81 -23.04
CA LYS A 26 15.44 6.02 -22.56
C LYS A 26 14.75 5.26 -23.70
N GLU A 27 14.48 5.92 -24.81
CA GLU A 27 13.86 5.30 -26.00
C GLU A 27 14.75 4.21 -26.62
N LYS A 28 16.07 4.44 -26.72
CA LYS A 28 17.01 3.42 -27.22
C LYS A 28 16.98 2.16 -26.34
N ARG A 29 17.04 2.31 -25.02
CA ARG A 29 16.97 1.18 -24.07
C ARG A 29 15.62 0.47 -24.11
N GLY A 30 14.54 1.23 -24.26
CA GLY A 30 13.21 0.69 -24.50
C GLY A 30 13.15 -0.23 -25.71
N ARG A 31 13.74 0.20 -26.85
CA ARG A 31 13.86 -0.62 -28.06
C ARG A 31 14.69 -1.88 -27.83
N ASP A 32 15.86 -1.75 -27.20
CA ASP A 32 16.74 -2.90 -26.93
C ASP A 32 16.07 -3.93 -26.00
N LEU A 33 15.30 -3.46 -25.02
CA LEU A 33 14.51 -4.31 -24.12
C LEU A 33 13.31 -4.94 -24.84
N ARG A 34 12.60 -4.20 -25.70
CA ARG A 34 11.52 -4.75 -26.53
C ARG A 34 12.01 -5.93 -27.36
N GLU A 35 13.14 -5.78 -28.04
CA GLU A 35 13.69 -6.84 -28.90
C GLU A 35 14.05 -8.10 -28.08
N GLN A 36 14.59 -7.92 -26.87
CA GLN A 36 14.87 -9.02 -25.96
C GLN A 36 13.59 -9.73 -25.50
N ILE A 37 12.54 -8.97 -25.14
CA ILE A 37 11.25 -9.55 -24.73
C ILE A 37 10.62 -10.31 -25.89
N LYS A 38 10.67 -9.77 -27.11
CA LYS A 38 10.18 -10.42 -28.32
C LYS A 38 10.90 -11.74 -28.59
N LYS A 39 12.23 -11.76 -28.48
CA LYS A 39 13.04 -12.99 -28.63
C LYS A 39 12.74 -14.02 -27.55
N LEU A 40 12.52 -13.58 -26.31
CA LEU A 40 12.27 -14.46 -25.17
C LEU A 40 10.86 -15.05 -25.18
N SER A 41 9.86 -14.25 -25.57
CA SER A 41 8.45 -14.64 -25.59
C SER A 41 8.00 -15.28 -26.90
N GLY A 42 8.70 -15.02 -28.00
CA GLY A 42 8.27 -15.40 -29.34
C GLY A 42 6.97 -14.69 -29.77
N SER A 43 6.63 -13.57 -29.13
CA SER A 43 5.35 -12.89 -29.29
C SER A 43 5.52 -11.41 -29.67
N HIS A 44 4.58 -10.90 -30.44
CA HIS A 44 4.42 -9.48 -30.80
C HIS A 44 3.45 -8.73 -29.88
N VAL A 45 3.06 -9.34 -28.76
CA VAL A 45 2.09 -8.78 -27.80
C VAL A 45 2.37 -7.32 -27.38
N LEU A 46 3.64 -6.90 -27.29
CA LEU A 46 3.97 -5.50 -26.98
C LEU A 46 3.60 -4.54 -28.12
N ASP A 47 3.72 -4.98 -29.37
CA ASP A 47 3.30 -4.24 -30.56
C ASP A 47 1.76 -4.22 -30.64
N ASP A 48 1.13 -5.39 -30.45
CA ASP A 48 -0.33 -5.56 -30.50
C ASP A 48 -1.07 -4.75 -29.43
N ALA A 49 -0.45 -4.60 -28.25
CA ALA A 49 -0.98 -3.80 -27.15
C ALA A 49 -0.70 -2.29 -27.30
N GLY A 50 -0.01 -1.87 -28.38
CA GLY A 50 0.29 -0.45 -28.64
C GLY A 50 1.22 0.18 -27.61
N ILE A 51 2.04 -0.63 -26.92
CA ILE A 51 3.00 -0.15 -25.92
C ILE A 51 4.13 0.54 -26.66
N ASP A 52 4.57 1.70 -26.20
CA ASP A 52 5.74 2.40 -26.76
C ASP A 52 7.05 1.98 -26.07
N ASP A 53 8.20 2.26 -26.67
CA ASP A 53 9.50 1.84 -26.13
C ASP A 53 9.80 2.43 -24.74
N ALA A 54 9.35 3.64 -24.44
CA ALA A 54 9.55 4.25 -23.14
C ALA A 54 8.70 3.59 -22.05
N GLN A 55 7.51 3.08 -22.41
CA GLN A 55 6.60 2.33 -21.56
C GLN A 55 7.09 0.91 -21.27
N VAL A 56 7.84 0.29 -22.18
CA VAL A 56 8.44 -1.06 -21.95
C VAL A 56 9.29 -1.07 -20.67
N LEU A 57 10.01 0.02 -20.38
CA LEU A 57 10.87 0.16 -19.20
C LEU A 57 10.10 0.31 -17.88
N THR A 58 8.80 0.61 -17.96
CA THR A 58 7.95 0.87 -16.79
C THR A 58 6.88 -0.20 -16.58
N LEU A 59 6.91 -1.28 -17.37
CA LEU A 59 5.95 -2.37 -17.25
C LEU A 59 6.00 -2.95 -15.84
N THR A 60 4.81 -3.04 -15.26
CA THR A 60 4.59 -3.58 -13.92
C THR A 60 4.36 -5.08 -13.98
N ARG A 61 4.32 -5.70 -12.81
CA ARG A 61 3.98 -7.12 -12.70
C ARG A 61 2.56 -7.38 -13.24
N GLU A 62 1.65 -6.45 -13.00
CA GLU A 62 0.27 -6.47 -13.44
C GLU A 62 0.20 -6.39 -14.97
N ASP A 63 0.91 -5.44 -15.59
CA ASP A 63 0.99 -5.32 -17.06
C ASP A 63 1.49 -6.62 -17.69
N LEU A 64 2.53 -7.23 -17.11
CA LEU A 64 3.04 -8.51 -17.61
C LEU A 64 2.06 -9.68 -17.43
N ASN A 65 1.19 -9.64 -16.42
CA ASN A 65 0.15 -10.65 -16.22
C ASN A 65 -0.94 -10.54 -17.29
N GLU A 66 -1.25 -9.33 -17.74
CA GLU A 66 -2.21 -9.08 -18.83
C GLU A 66 -1.61 -9.41 -20.20
N LEU A 67 -0.36 -8.99 -20.44
CA LEU A 67 0.35 -9.22 -21.70
C LEU A 67 0.70 -10.71 -21.90
N PHE A 68 1.07 -11.40 -20.83
CA PHE A 68 1.46 -12.82 -20.87
C PHE A 68 0.63 -13.67 -19.89
N PRO A 69 -0.67 -13.88 -20.17
CA PRO A 69 -1.58 -14.52 -19.24
C PRO A 69 -1.31 -16.02 -19.08
N GLY A 70 -1.76 -16.57 -17.96
CA GLY A 70 -1.71 -18.00 -17.66
C GLY A 70 -0.45 -18.48 -16.94
N VAL A 71 -0.60 -19.55 -16.17
CA VAL A 71 0.45 -20.11 -15.30
C VAL A 71 1.68 -20.58 -16.08
N LYS A 72 1.50 -21.05 -17.33
CA LYS A 72 2.60 -21.46 -18.22
C LYS A 72 3.62 -20.34 -18.50
N ASN A 73 3.19 -19.08 -18.41
CA ASN A 73 4.01 -17.90 -18.65
C ASN A 73 4.65 -17.34 -17.37
N PHE A 74 4.54 -18.01 -16.22
CA PHE A 74 5.12 -17.52 -14.97
C PHE A 74 6.63 -17.27 -15.08
N GLN A 75 7.39 -18.23 -15.60
CA GLN A 75 8.84 -18.10 -15.76
C GLN A 75 9.22 -17.01 -16.77
N LEU A 76 8.41 -16.85 -17.82
CA LEU A 76 8.57 -15.79 -18.81
C LEU A 76 8.40 -14.42 -18.16
N ARG A 77 7.30 -14.20 -17.43
CA ARG A 77 7.01 -12.94 -16.71
C ARG A 77 8.11 -12.60 -15.70
N ARG A 78 8.61 -13.58 -14.95
CA ARG A 78 9.73 -13.38 -14.02
C ARG A 78 10.99 -12.89 -14.74
N LYS A 79 11.39 -13.58 -15.81
CA LYS A 79 12.56 -13.18 -16.62
C LYS A 79 12.40 -11.79 -17.24
N ILE A 80 11.19 -11.45 -17.71
CA ILE A 80 10.92 -10.12 -18.26
C ILE A 80 11.05 -9.04 -17.16
N MET A 81 10.54 -9.28 -15.94
CA MET A 81 10.75 -8.34 -14.84
C MET A 81 12.23 -8.17 -14.48
N ASP A 82 13.01 -9.25 -14.47
CA ASP A 82 14.45 -9.16 -14.21
C ASP A 82 15.15 -8.30 -15.28
N LEU A 83 14.78 -8.45 -16.55
CA LEU A 83 15.29 -7.62 -17.65
C LEU A 83 14.89 -6.14 -17.49
N ILE A 84 13.64 -5.85 -17.12
CA ILE A 84 13.16 -4.49 -16.85
C ILE A 84 13.95 -3.86 -15.69
N ILE A 85 14.13 -4.59 -14.59
CA ILE A 85 14.86 -4.12 -13.41
C ILE A 85 16.33 -3.83 -13.76
N ASN A 86 16.96 -4.69 -14.56
CA ASN A 86 18.36 -4.48 -14.96
C ASN A 86 18.49 -3.28 -15.92
N ALA A 87 17.59 -3.14 -16.88
CA ALA A 87 17.54 -1.97 -17.76
C ALA A 87 17.29 -0.65 -17.00
N ALA A 88 16.52 -0.72 -15.90
CA ALA A 88 16.28 0.41 -15.00
C ALA A 88 17.50 0.71 -14.10
N LYS A 89 18.27 -0.29 -13.67
CA LYS A 89 19.52 -0.11 -12.90
C LYS A 89 20.62 0.59 -13.71
N GLU A 90 20.68 0.32 -15.01
CA GLU A 90 21.53 1.09 -15.94
C GLU A 90 21.08 2.57 -16.09
N SER A 91 20.00 2.99 -15.43
CA SER A 91 19.56 4.39 -15.33
C SER A 91 20.06 5.14 -14.11
N LEU A 92 20.89 4.54 -13.24
CA LEU A 92 21.53 5.33 -12.18
C LEU A 92 22.30 6.49 -12.83
N PRO A 93 22.20 7.72 -12.26
CA PRO A 93 22.88 8.87 -12.81
C PRO A 93 24.38 8.58 -12.94
N PRO A 94 25.06 9.20 -13.93
CA PRO A 94 26.48 9.01 -14.15
C PRO A 94 27.23 9.08 -12.81
N GLY A 95 27.98 8.02 -12.50
CA GLY A 95 28.64 7.88 -11.21
C GLY A 95 29.60 9.04 -10.89
N PRO A 96 30.11 9.13 -9.66
CA PRO A 96 30.95 10.24 -9.20
C PRO A 96 32.15 10.53 -10.13
N GLU A 97 32.69 9.51 -10.78
CA GLU A 97 33.72 9.60 -11.82
C GLU A 97 33.29 10.41 -13.05
N THR A 98 32.07 10.18 -13.54
CA THR A 98 31.55 10.89 -14.72
C THR A 98 31.22 12.35 -14.39
N PHE A 99 30.68 12.60 -13.19
CA PHE A 99 30.52 13.97 -12.69
C PHE A 99 31.87 14.68 -12.52
N ALA A 100 32.86 14.00 -11.94
CA ALA A 100 34.21 14.53 -11.77
C ALA A 100 34.88 14.83 -13.11
N ASN A 101 34.71 13.98 -14.12
CA ASN A 101 35.26 14.19 -15.45
C ASN A 101 34.57 15.34 -16.20
N ALA A 102 33.24 15.47 -16.08
CA ALA A 102 32.50 16.60 -16.62
C ALA A 102 32.94 17.92 -15.97
N LEU A 103 33.18 17.90 -14.66
CA LEU A 103 33.67 19.06 -13.92
C LEU A 103 35.10 19.44 -14.35
N LYS A 104 36.01 18.46 -14.47
CA LYS A 104 37.37 18.68 -14.99
C LYS A 104 37.36 19.27 -16.40
N TYR A 105 36.48 18.78 -17.27
CA TYR A 105 36.31 19.31 -18.62
C TYR A 105 35.85 20.77 -18.61
N LEU A 106 34.86 21.12 -17.78
CA LEU A 106 34.39 22.51 -17.62
C LEU A 106 35.48 23.42 -17.05
N MET A 107 36.29 22.94 -16.12
CA MET A 107 37.40 23.70 -15.53
C MET A 107 38.58 23.90 -16.49
N GLN A 108 38.76 23.02 -17.48
CA GLN A 108 39.81 23.14 -18.50
C GLN A 108 39.42 24.09 -19.64
N HIS A 109 38.12 24.22 -19.92
CA HIS A 109 37.62 25.05 -21.02
C HIS A 109 37.18 26.47 -20.61
N ASN A 110 37.02 26.72 -19.32
CA ASN A 110 36.82 28.07 -18.77
C ASN A 110 38.13 28.56 -18.15
N ASN A 111 38.41 29.87 -18.24
CA ASN A 111 39.63 30.42 -17.65
C ASN A 111 39.61 30.10 -16.15
N SER A 112 40.59 29.32 -15.68
CA SER A 112 40.55 28.55 -14.42
C SER A 112 40.47 29.38 -13.13
N GLY A 113 40.35 30.71 -13.26
CA GLY A 113 40.13 31.68 -12.18
C GLY A 113 38.83 32.49 -12.30
N ASP A 114 37.89 32.11 -13.16
CA ASP A 114 36.60 32.80 -13.26
C ASP A 114 35.79 32.63 -11.95
N ALA A 115 35.66 33.73 -11.22
CA ALA A 115 34.99 33.77 -9.92
C ALA A 115 33.54 33.26 -10.00
N ALA A 116 32.87 33.47 -11.14
CA ALA A 116 31.49 33.02 -11.34
C ALA A 116 31.38 31.49 -11.37
N VAL A 117 32.32 30.81 -12.02
CA VAL A 117 32.37 29.34 -12.05
C VAL A 117 32.64 28.78 -10.65
N GLN A 118 33.56 29.40 -9.91
CA GLN A 118 33.89 28.99 -8.54
C GLN A 118 32.73 29.22 -7.56
N ASP A 119 31.95 30.29 -7.73
CA ASP A 119 30.77 30.55 -6.92
C ASP A 119 29.64 29.55 -7.20
N ILE A 120 29.40 29.22 -8.47
CA ILE A 120 28.42 28.18 -8.84
C ILE A 120 28.80 26.83 -8.24
N LEU A 121 30.09 26.47 -8.23
CA LEU A 121 30.56 25.22 -7.63
C LEU A 121 30.40 25.22 -6.11
N ARG A 122 30.69 26.34 -5.45
CA ARG A 122 30.47 26.48 -4.00
C ARG A 122 28.99 26.36 -3.64
N GLU A 123 28.10 26.99 -4.40
CA GLU A 123 26.66 26.93 -4.14
C GLU A 123 26.10 25.52 -4.41
N SER A 124 26.55 24.87 -5.48
CA SER A 124 26.19 23.48 -5.77
C SER A 124 26.65 22.52 -4.66
N LEU A 125 27.90 22.69 -4.17
CA LEU A 125 28.43 21.91 -3.06
C LEU A 125 27.61 22.12 -1.77
N ARG A 126 27.20 23.36 -1.48
CA ARG A 126 26.36 23.69 -0.33
C ARG A 126 25.01 22.97 -0.44
N ALA A 127 24.34 23.07 -1.59
CA ALA A 127 23.06 22.40 -1.81
C ALA A 127 23.15 20.88 -1.64
N PHE A 128 24.22 20.24 -2.15
CA PHE A 128 24.41 18.80 -1.96
C PHE A 128 24.64 18.42 -0.49
N ARG A 129 25.39 19.22 0.27
CA ARG A 129 25.59 18.99 1.71
C ARG A 129 24.30 19.14 2.49
N GLU A 130 23.49 20.15 2.17
CA GLU A 130 22.19 20.33 2.80
C GLU A 130 21.26 19.14 2.57
N VAL A 131 21.23 18.61 1.34
CA VAL A 131 20.48 17.39 1.03
C VAL A 131 21.02 16.17 1.79
N ASP A 132 22.35 16.02 1.88
CA ASP A 132 22.99 14.95 2.65
C ASP A 132 22.64 15.03 4.15
N ASP A 133 22.66 16.22 4.73
CA ASP A 133 22.27 16.47 6.12
C ASP A 133 20.78 16.18 6.35
N GLN A 134 19.91 16.58 5.43
CA GLN A 134 18.48 16.25 5.47
C GLN A 134 18.25 14.74 5.41
N LEU A 135 18.98 14.02 4.55
CA LEU A 135 18.87 12.57 4.44
C LEU A 135 19.37 11.87 5.70
N LYS A 136 20.48 12.32 6.28
CA LYS A 136 20.99 11.82 7.58
C LYS A 136 20.01 12.08 8.71
N ALA A 137 19.39 13.26 8.75
CA ALA A 137 18.36 13.58 9.74
C ALA A 137 17.13 12.68 9.60
N ALA A 138 16.67 12.44 8.37
CA ALA A 138 15.59 11.49 8.08
C ALA A 138 15.98 10.05 8.47
N GLN A 139 17.21 9.62 8.19
CA GLN A 139 17.70 8.31 8.61
C GLN A 139 17.75 8.19 10.15
N ALA A 140 18.22 9.24 10.83
CA ALA A 140 18.29 9.28 12.29
C ALA A 140 16.89 9.26 12.94
N SER A 141 15.90 9.92 12.33
CA SER A 141 14.52 9.92 12.84
C SER A 141 13.83 8.56 12.65
N LEU A 142 14.19 7.81 11.60
CA LEU A 142 13.65 6.47 11.34
C LEU A 142 14.32 5.38 12.18
N LYS A 143 15.56 5.58 12.62
CA LYS A 143 16.36 4.56 13.33
C LYS A 143 15.69 3.97 14.58
N PRO A 144 15.07 4.75 15.49
CA PRO A 144 14.38 4.20 16.67
C PRO A 144 13.23 3.26 16.31
N TYR A 145 12.48 3.55 15.24
CA TYR A 145 11.39 2.69 14.78
C TYR A 145 11.92 1.36 14.26
N ILE A 146 13.03 1.39 13.52
CA ILE A 146 13.69 0.17 13.02
C ILE A 146 14.19 -0.69 14.20
N GLU A 147 14.77 -0.08 15.24
CA GLU A 147 15.23 -0.80 16.44
C GLU A 147 14.07 -1.43 17.23
N VAL A 148 12.94 -0.73 17.39
CA VAL A 148 11.74 -1.30 18.01
C VAL A 148 11.21 -2.49 17.22
N LEU A 149 11.15 -2.38 15.89
CA LEU A 149 10.68 -3.46 15.02
C LEU A 149 11.59 -4.70 15.08
N ASN A 150 12.91 -4.49 15.12
CA ASN A 150 13.87 -5.58 15.29
C ASN A 150 13.74 -6.26 16.66
N GLY A 151 13.57 -5.48 17.74
CA GLY A 151 13.37 -6.03 19.08
C GLY A 151 12.07 -6.86 19.23
N LEU A 152 11.01 -6.48 18.51
CA LEU A 152 9.77 -7.27 18.44
C LEU A 152 9.96 -8.57 17.64
N GLY A 153 10.79 -8.54 16.59
CA GLY A 153 11.19 -9.72 15.83
C GLY A 153 11.98 -10.73 16.67
N GLU A 154 12.92 -10.26 17.49
CA GLU A 154 13.75 -11.11 18.35
C GLU A 154 12.99 -11.65 19.58
N ALA A 155 12.09 -10.85 20.17
CA ALA A 155 11.21 -11.31 21.26
C ALA A 155 10.22 -12.40 20.82
N SER A 156 9.90 -12.47 19.53
CA SER A 156 9.07 -13.53 18.94
C SER A 156 9.81 -14.88 18.85
N VAL A 157 11.15 -14.89 18.84
CA VAL A 157 11.95 -16.13 18.73
C VAL A 157 12.20 -16.77 20.10
N ASN A 158 12.19 -16.01 21.19
CA ASN A 158 12.50 -16.51 22.53
C ASN A 158 11.28 -16.98 23.36
N LYS A 159 10.07 -17.02 22.80
CA LYS A 159 8.84 -17.36 23.55
C LYS A 159 8.45 -18.84 23.56
N GLU A 160 9.30 -19.75 23.04
CA GLU A 160 9.01 -21.19 23.01
C GLU A 160 9.42 -21.98 24.28
N HIS A 161 9.89 -21.32 25.36
CA HIS A 161 10.47 -22.06 26.51
C HIS A 161 9.80 -21.88 27.89
N TRP A 162 8.58 -21.35 28.02
CA TRP A 162 7.89 -21.30 29.32
C TRP A 162 6.42 -21.72 29.27
N GLY A 163 6.20 -23.04 29.14
CA GLY A 163 4.85 -23.59 29.21
C GLY A 163 4.82 -25.12 29.30
N ARG A 164 5.66 -25.74 30.13
CA ARG A 164 5.58 -27.17 30.40
C ARG A 164 5.90 -27.47 31.87
N GLU A 165 5.09 -26.94 32.78
CA GLU A 165 5.00 -27.43 34.16
C GLU A 165 3.81 -26.78 34.89
N ALA A 166 2.60 -27.30 34.63
CA ALA A 166 1.45 -27.16 35.53
C ALA A 166 0.39 -28.21 35.15
N ALA A 167 0.80 -29.48 35.11
CA ALA A 167 -0.13 -30.60 35.07
C ALA A 167 0.16 -31.47 36.28
N SER A 168 -0.56 -31.22 37.38
CA SER A 168 -0.92 -32.22 38.40
C SER A 168 -1.79 -31.56 39.47
N HIS A 169 -2.77 -32.33 39.96
CA HIS A 169 -3.68 -32.08 41.09
C HIS A 169 -4.96 -31.28 40.79
N SER A 170 -6.03 -31.97 40.38
CA SER A 170 -6.99 -32.52 41.33
C SER A 170 -8.16 -33.19 40.61
N ARG A 171 -8.33 -34.50 40.87
CA ARG A 171 -9.62 -35.19 40.69
C ARG A 171 -10.53 -34.76 41.83
N GLN A 172 -11.77 -34.40 41.52
CA GLN A 172 -12.96 -34.93 42.19
C GLN A 172 -14.23 -34.37 41.52
N HIS A 173 -15.03 -35.28 40.97
CA HIS A 173 -16.46 -35.06 40.71
C HIS A 173 -17.21 -34.95 42.05
N PRO A 174 -18.37 -34.28 42.06
CA PRO A 174 -19.57 -35.10 42.19
C PRO A 174 -20.65 -34.78 41.14
N HIS A 175 -21.32 -35.86 40.78
CA HIS A 175 -22.54 -35.98 39.99
C HIS A 175 -23.73 -35.46 40.81
N TYR A 176 -24.62 -34.67 40.20
CA TYR A 176 -26.01 -34.59 40.61
C TYR A 176 -26.90 -34.62 39.37
N ASP A 177 -27.83 -35.57 39.35
CA ASP A 177 -28.97 -35.59 38.46
C ASP A 177 -29.98 -34.53 38.91
N GLN A 178 -30.67 -33.87 37.99
CA GLN A 178 -32.14 -33.91 37.88
C GLN A 178 -32.70 -32.88 36.88
N THR A 179 -33.39 -33.43 35.88
CA THR A 179 -34.75 -33.06 35.40
C THR A 179 -35.12 -31.60 35.09
N ASN A 180 -35.58 -31.43 33.84
CA ASN A 180 -36.59 -30.48 33.36
C ASN A 180 -37.38 -29.70 34.43
N SER A 181 -37.30 -28.37 34.35
CA SER A 181 -38.47 -27.50 34.53
C SER A 181 -38.21 -26.15 33.85
N ILE A 182 -39.10 -25.78 32.93
CA ILE A 182 -39.25 -24.39 32.46
C ILE A 182 -39.84 -23.59 33.62
N PRO A 183 -39.32 -22.39 33.90
CA PRO A 183 -40.20 -21.22 33.88
C PRO A 183 -39.66 -20.07 33.04
N GLN A 184 -40.61 -19.32 32.48
CA GLN A 184 -40.45 -18.11 31.71
C GLN A 184 -39.76 -16.96 32.46
N SER A 185 -39.09 -16.14 31.65
CA SER A 185 -38.93 -14.69 31.77
C SER A 185 -37.96 -14.14 32.81
N THR A 186 -37.44 -12.95 32.49
CA THR A 186 -36.53 -12.08 33.24
C THR A 186 -35.08 -12.55 33.26
N GLN A 187 -34.07 -11.87 32.72
CA GLN A 187 -33.87 -10.47 32.34
C GLN A 187 -32.88 -10.45 31.16
N SER A 188 -33.26 -9.86 30.00
CA SER A 188 -32.23 -9.40 29.07
C SER A 188 -31.56 -8.22 29.75
N SER A 189 -30.41 -8.44 30.39
CA SER A 189 -29.46 -7.38 30.66
C SER A 189 -29.25 -6.67 29.33
N ILE A 190 -29.79 -5.45 29.20
CA ILE A 190 -29.62 -4.62 28.02
C ILE A 190 -28.16 -4.21 28.03
N GLU A 191 -27.28 -5.03 27.47
CA GLU A 191 -25.99 -4.53 27.05
C GLU A 191 -26.28 -3.48 25.97
N PRO A 192 -25.74 -2.25 26.10
CA PRO A 192 -26.00 -1.19 25.14
C PRO A 192 -25.47 -1.63 23.77
N SER A 193 -26.39 -1.98 22.86
CA SER A 193 -26.05 -2.42 21.51
C SER A 193 -26.09 -1.23 20.55
N VAL A 194 -25.02 -1.02 19.77
CA VAL A 194 -24.97 -0.02 18.71
C VAL A 194 -25.79 -0.50 17.52
N LYS A 195 -26.76 0.31 17.07
CA LYS A 195 -27.54 0.02 15.85
C LYS A 195 -26.67 0.27 14.63
N VAL A 196 -26.37 -0.77 13.86
CA VAL A 196 -25.46 -0.73 12.73
C VAL A 196 -26.19 -1.12 11.44
N HIS A 197 -25.98 -0.35 10.37
CA HIS A 197 -26.35 -0.77 9.03
C HIS A 197 -25.10 -1.22 8.26
N SER A 198 -25.16 -2.38 7.62
CA SER A 198 -24.06 -2.92 6.81
C SER A 198 -24.38 -2.76 5.33
N VAL A 199 -23.44 -2.20 4.56
CA VAL A 199 -23.53 -2.05 3.11
C VAL A 199 -22.36 -2.78 2.47
N VAL A 200 -22.64 -3.71 1.56
CA VAL A 200 -21.62 -4.50 0.86
C VAL A 200 -21.59 -4.10 -0.62
N CYS A 201 -20.50 -3.48 -1.04
CA CYS A 201 -20.37 -2.86 -2.37
C CYS A 201 -19.65 -3.75 -3.40
N GLY A 202 -19.66 -5.06 -3.20
CA GLY A 202 -19.06 -6.00 -4.14
C GLY A 202 -18.88 -7.41 -3.57
N ARG A 203 -18.03 -8.21 -4.21
CA ARG A 203 -17.80 -9.60 -3.80
C ARG A 203 -16.76 -9.68 -2.68
N THR A 204 -17.16 -10.23 -1.55
CA THR A 204 -16.37 -10.31 -0.30
C THR A 204 -16.01 -11.74 0.12
N PHE A 205 -16.59 -12.75 -0.54
CA PHE A 205 -16.41 -14.17 -0.19
C PHE A 205 -16.71 -14.48 1.30
N GLY A 206 -17.69 -13.79 1.88
CA GLY A 206 -18.12 -13.97 3.28
C GLY A 206 -17.25 -13.27 4.32
N ALA A 207 -16.21 -12.54 3.90
CA ALA A 207 -15.34 -11.80 4.81
C ALA A 207 -16.09 -10.68 5.57
N ASP A 208 -17.09 -10.05 4.94
CA ASP A 208 -17.98 -9.06 5.58
C ASP A 208 -18.76 -9.67 6.76
N GLN A 209 -19.34 -10.86 6.56
CA GLN A 209 -20.07 -11.57 7.62
C GLN A 209 -19.13 -12.00 8.75
N GLN A 210 -17.92 -12.45 8.42
CA GLN A 210 -16.90 -12.81 9.40
C GLN A 210 -16.43 -11.61 10.23
N ILE A 211 -16.36 -10.42 9.63
CA ILE A 211 -16.09 -9.18 10.37
C ILE A 211 -17.27 -8.89 11.30
N LEU A 212 -18.50 -8.88 10.79
CA LEU A 212 -19.70 -8.61 11.61
C LEU A 212 -19.84 -9.57 12.81
N TYR A 213 -19.56 -10.86 12.61
CA TYR A 213 -19.61 -11.87 13.68
C TYR A 213 -18.57 -11.62 14.78
N GLN A 214 -17.43 -11.01 14.45
CA GLN A 214 -16.38 -10.70 15.42
C GLN A 214 -16.65 -9.42 16.22
N LEU A 215 -17.55 -8.55 15.74
CA LEU A 215 -17.91 -7.31 16.43
C LEU A 215 -18.91 -7.60 17.56
N LYS A 216 -18.60 -7.09 18.75
CA LYS A 216 -19.44 -7.24 19.95
C LYS A 216 -20.33 -6.03 20.15
N GLY A 217 -21.53 -6.25 20.69
CA GLY A 217 -22.44 -5.18 21.07
C GLY A 217 -23.03 -4.44 19.87
N ILE A 218 -23.21 -5.12 18.72
CA ILE A 218 -23.90 -4.56 17.56
C ILE A 218 -25.31 -5.15 17.44
N LYS A 219 -26.24 -4.33 16.95
CA LYS A 219 -27.56 -4.74 16.49
C LYS A 219 -27.71 -4.31 15.04
N LEU A 220 -27.84 -5.25 14.12
CA LEU A 220 -28.06 -4.93 12.71
C LEU A 220 -29.47 -4.32 12.52
N THR A 221 -29.54 -3.19 11.83
CA THR A 221 -30.77 -2.46 11.55
C THR A 221 -30.78 -1.93 10.12
N ASP A 222 -31.94 -1.44 9.70
CA ASP A 222 -32.07 -0.69 8.45
C ASP A 222 -31.31 0.65 8.51
N MET A 223 -31.00 1.18 7.33
CA MET A 223 -30.25 2.43 7.18
C MET A 223 -30.93 3.63 7.83
N THR A 224 -32.25 3.62 7.99
CA THR A 224 -32.99 4.73 8.62
C THR A 224 -32.82 4.75 10.14
N ASP A 225 -32.79 3.58 10.79
CA ASP A 225 -32.71 3.41 12.25
C ASP A 225 -31.28 3.18 12.78
N CYS A 226 -30.27 3.13 11.92
CA CYS A 226 -28.89 2.92 12.35
C CYS A 226 -28.23 4.18 12.94
N GLN A 227 -27.34 3.97 13.90
CA GLN A 227 -26.44 4.96 14.49
C GLN A 227 -25.11 5.06 13.73
N LEU A 228 -24.66 3.93 13.15
CA LEU A 228 -23.40 3.82 12.41
C LEU A 228 -23.62 3.00 11.15
N ILE A 229 -22.95 3.36 10.05
CA ILE A 229 -22.92 2.59 8.80
C ILE A 229 -21.54 1.95 8.65
N LEU A 230 -21.50 0.64 8.37
CA LEU A 230 -20.29 -0.07 7.95
C LEU A 230 -20.37 -0.30 6.44
N VAL A 231 -19.44 0.29 5.70
CA VAL A 231 -19.37 0.13 4.24
C VAL A 231 -18.23 -0.80 3.90
N PHE A 232 -18.55 -1.99 3.40
CA PHE A 232 -17.60 -2.98 2.90
C PHE A 232 -17.33 -2.72 1.42
N CYS A 233 -16.12 -2.23 1.14
CA CYS A 233 -15.67 -1.83 -0.19
C CYS A 233 -14.52 -2.75 -0.66
N PRO A 234 -14.83 -3.91 -1.26
CA PRO A 234 -13.81 -4.73 -1.88
C PRO A 234 -13.22 -4.02 -3.10
N VAL A 235 -11.89 -3.93 -3.15
CA VAL A 235 -11.16 -3.33 -4.27
C VAL A 235 -11.16 -4.30 -5.43
N ALA A 236 -11.87 -3.96 -6.49
CA ALA A 236 -11.99 -4.76 -7.70
C ALA A 236 -11.20 -4.17 -8.87
N SER A 237 -11.03 -2.85 -8.90
CA SER A 237 -10.36 -2.14 -10.00
C SER A 237 -9.25 -1.25 -9.48
N ARG A 238 -9.63 -0.16 -8.81
CA ARG A 238 -8.75 0.86 -8.23
C ARG A 238 -9.42 1.40 -6.98
N VAL A 239 -8.64 1.52 -5.91
CA VAL A 239 -9.12 1.95 -4.59
C VAL A 239 -9.99 3.21 -4.67
N GLY A 240 -9.56 4.25 -5.38
CA GLY A 240 -10.30 5.52 -5.46
C GLY A 240 -11.68 5.39 -6.11
N THR A 241 -11.76 4.70 -7.26
CA THR A 241 -13.02 4.52 -8.00
C THR A 241 -14.00 3.63 -7.25
N ASP A 242 -13.51 2.54 -6.67
CA ASP A 242 -14.35 1.61 -5.92
C ASP A 242 -14.92 2.29 -4.65
N ILE A 243 -14.13 3.15 -3.99
CA ILE A 243 -14.60 3.97 -2.85
C ILE A 243 -15.67 4.97 -3.28
N GLU A 244 -15.45 5.69 -4.38
CA GLU A 244 -16.41 6.68 -4.88
C GLU A 244 -17.78 6.04 -5.15
N GLU A 245 -17.80 4.89 -5.83
CA GLU A 245 -19.04 4.17 -6.11
C GLU A 245 -19.65 3.58 -4.83
N ALA A 246 -18.84 3.08 -3.89
CA ALA A 246 -19.32 2.57 -2.61
C ALA A 246 -19.99 3.64 -1.73
N LEU A 247 -19.56 4.90 -1.82
CA LEU A 247 -20.09 6.01 -1.01
C LEU A 247 -21.29 6.74 -1.65
N LYS A 248 -21.55 6.54 -2.94
CA LYS A 248 -22.59 7.25 -3.72
C LYS A 248 -24.01 7.14 -3.13
N GLY A 249 -24.31 6.03 -2.46
CA GLY A 249 -25.61 5.76 -1.83
C GLY A 249 -25.66 6.02 -0.32
N ILE A 250 -24.57 6.50 0.28
CA ILE A 250 -24.45 6.62 1.74
C ILE A 250 -24.89 8.02 2.20
N PRO A 251 -25.78 8.16 3.20
CA PRO A 251 -26.20 9.45 3.73
C PRO A 251 -25.02 10.23 4.33
N GLY A 252 -24.75 11.42 3.80
CA GLY A 252 -23.64 12.28 4.24
C GLY A 252 -23.76 12.86 5.66
N ASN A 253 -24.85 12.59 6.37
CA ASN A 253 -25.08 13.01 7.76
C ASN A 253 -24.96 11.86 8.78
N LYS A 254 -24.72 10.61 8.33
CA LYS A 254 -24.58 9.45 9.22
C LYS A 254 -23.11 9.05 9.40
N PRO A 255 -22.65 8.84 10.65
CA PRO A 255 -21.33 8.30 10.92
C PRO A 255 -21.09 7.02 10.12
N THR A 256 -19.97 6.95 9.41
CA THR A 256 -19.65 5.83 8.52
C THR A 256 -18.22 5.34 8.76
N VAL A 257 -18.05 4.03 8.92
CA VAL A 257 -16.74 3.39 8.85
C VAL A 257 -16.59 2.78 7.46
N LEU A 258 -15.56 3.21 6.73
CA LEU A 258 -15.25 2.67 5.42
C LEU A 258 -14.22 1.54 5.56
N ILE A 259 -14.62 0.33 5.17
CA ILE A 259 -13.85 -0.91 5.28
C ILE A 259 -13.39 -1.29 3.88
N VAL A 260 -12.17 -0.90 3.52
CA VAL A 260 -11.57 -1.20 2.23
C VAL A 260 -10.94 -2.59 2.26
N MET A 261 -11.43 -3.48 1.41
CA MET A 261 -11.07 -4.89 1.42
C MET A 261 -10.15 -5.20 0.24
N HIS A 262 -8.92 -5.62 0.52
CA HIS A 262 -7.93 -5.99 -0.49
C HIS A 262 -7.96 -7.48 -0.74
N HIS A 263 -8.27 -7.89 -1.96
CA HIS A 263 -8.20 -9.30 -2.36
C HIS A 263 -6.73 -9.69 -2.55
N THR A 264 -6.17 -10.43 -1.59
CA THR A 264 -4.74 -10.76 -1.58
C THR A 264 -4.46 -11.99 -0.72
N HIS A 265 -3.42 -12.73 -1.09
CA HIS A 265 -2.86 -13.79 -0.25
C HIS A 265 -1.77 -13.29 0.71
N ASN A 266 -1.27 -12.07 0.53
CA ASN A 266 -0.18 -11.54 1.34
C ASN A 266 -0.73 -10.96 2.66
N PRO A 267 -0.46 -11.57 3.83
CA PRO A 267 -0.95 -11.09 5.12
C PRO A 267 -0.28 -9.78 5.59
N HIS A 268 0.77 -9.34 4.88
CA HIS A 268 1.51 -8.10 5.13
C HIS A 268 1.23 -7.04 4.06
N HIS A 269 0.16 -7.19 3.28
CA HIS A 269 -0.22 -6.17 2.30
C HIS A 269 -0.54 -4.86 3.04
N VAL A 270 0.16 -3.80 2.68
CA VAL A 270 -0.05 -2.46 3.22
C VAL A 270 -0.89 -1.67 2.22
N GLY A 271 -2.12 -1.34 2.62
CA GLY A 271 -2.96 -0.42 1.84
C GLY A 271 -2.37 0.99 1.84
N PRO A 272 -2.68 1.80 0.81
CA PRO A 272 -2.24 3.21 0.78
C PRO A 272 -2.72 3.95 2.03
N SER A 273 -1.82 4.71 2.67
CA SER A 273 -2.18 5.53 3.83
C SER A 273 -3.20 6.60 3.44
N SER A 274 -4.26 6.72 4.25
CA SER A 274 -5.45 7.50 3.93
C SER A 274 -5.16 8.97 3.62
N THR A 275 -5.76 9.49 2.55
CA THR A 275 -5.90 10.92 2.23
C THR A 275 -7.33 11.35 2.54
N SER A 276 -7.51 12.47 3.23
CA SER A 276 -8.80 13.09 3.63
C SER A 276 -10.02 12.71 2.78
N PHE A 277 -11.02 12.10 3.41
CA PHE A 277 -12.32 11.77 2.80
C PHE A 277 -13.47 12.45 3.55
N GLY A 278 -14.68 12.41 2.97
CA GLY A 278 -15.84 13.27 3.27
C GLY A 278 -16.28 13.40 4.74
N ARG A 279 -17.13 14.41 5.00
CA ARG A 279 -17.43 14.96 6.35
C ARG A 279 -18.02 13.98 7.38
N ASN A 280 -18.42 12.77 7.01
CA ASN A 280 -19.09 11.80 7.87
C ASN A 280 -18.37 10.45 8.04
N ILE A 281 -17.16 10.30 7.46
CA ILE A 281 -16.35 9.10 7.66
C ILE A 281 -15.61 9.23 8.99
N VAL A 282 -15.95 8.38 9.96
CA VAL A 282 -15.37 8.40 11.31
C VAL A 282 -14.15 7.52 11.45
N ASP A 283 -14.01 6.49 10.62
CA ASP A 283 -12.78 5.72 10.50
C ASP A 283 -12.65 5.09 9.11
N TYR A 284 -11.40 4.84 8.72
CA TYR A 284 -11.01 4.21 7.48
C TYR A 284 -10.08 3.03 7.80
N VAL A 285 -10.53 1.82 7.49
CA VAL A 285 -9.87 0.57 7.87
C VAL A 285 -9.63 -0.29 6.64
N HIS A 286 -8.44 -0.87 6.59
CA HIS A 286 -8.08 -1.84 5.56
C HIS A 286 -8.20 -3.26 6.12
N VAL A 287 -8.79 -4.14 5.33
CA VAL A 287 -8.84 -5.57 5.63
C VAL A 287 -8.36 -6.38 4.42
N LEU A 288 -7.79 -7.54 4.69
CA LEU A 288 -7.25 -8.45 3.69
C LEU A 288 -8.13 -9.69 3.62
N PHE A 289 -8.53 -10.10 2.42
CA PHE A 289 -9.37 -11.28 2.22
C PHE A 289 -8.96 -12.05 0.97
N HIS A 290 -9.29 -13.32 0.92
CA HIS A 290 -9.08 -14.16 -0.25
C HIS A 290 -10.11 -15.29 -0.30
N ASP A 291 -10.60 -15.61 -1.48
CA ASP A 291 -11.60 -16.66 -1.71
C ASP A 291 -11.08 -18.04 -1.30
N THR A 292 -9.86 -18.41 -1.69
CA THR A 292 -9.26 -19.71 -1.33
C THR A 292 -8.92 -19.83 0.16
N ALA A 293 -8.85 -18.71 0.89
CA ALA A 293 -8.68 -18.70 2.35
C ALA A 293 -10.02 -18.77 3.10
N GLY A 294 -11.14 -18.83 2.38
CA GLY A 294 -12.48 -18.83 2.96
C GLY A 294 -12.93 -17.45 3.45
N GLY A 295 -12.47 -16.38 2.82
CA GLY A 295 -12.85 -15.01 3.17
C GLY A 295 -11.72 -14.25 3.86
N LEU A 296 -12.00 -13.72 5.06
CA LEU A 296 -11.09 -12.85 5.81
C LEU A 296 -9.81 -13.60 6.20
N LEU A 297 -8.65 -13.00 5.91
CA LEU A 297 -7.37 -13.59 6.32
C LEU A 297 -7.21 -13.57 7.84
N LYS A 298 -6.60 -14.61 8.39
CA LYS A 298 -6.15 -14.64 9.79
C LYS A 298 -4.77 -13.99 9.89
N CYS A 299 -4.73 -12.69 10.19
CA CYS A 299 -3.48 -11.94 10.32
C CYS A 299 -3.62 -10.73 11.24
N LEU A 300 -2.47 -10.24 11.75
CA LEU A 300 -2.39 -9.09 12.65
C LEU A 300 -3.02 -7.81 12.08
N ALA A 301 -2.94 -7.62 10.76
CA ALA A 301 -3.56 -6.47 10.10
C ALA A 301 -5.09 -6.49 10.27
N ASN A 302 -5.72 -7.64 10.09
CA ASN A 302 -7.17 -7.80 10.26
C ASN A 302 -7.57 -7.76 11.74
N ASP A 303 -6.79 -8.36 12.64
CA ASP A 303 -7.03 -8.26 14.08
C ASP A 303 -7.01 -6.79 14.55
N SER A 304 -6.07 -6.01 14.01
CA SER A 304 -5.96 -4.57 14.28
C SER A 304 -7.14 -3.79 13.68
N ALA A 305 -7.55 -4.13 12.45
CA ALA A 305 -8.70 -3.50 11.81
C ALA A 305 -10.00 -3.75 12.59
N ILE A 306 -10.24 -4.98 13.04
CA ILE A 306 -11.40 -5.32 13.87
C ILE A 306 -11.34 -4.57 15.20
N SER A 307 -10.17 -4.48 15.83
CA SER A 307 -9.99 -3.71 17.07
C SER A 307 -10.29 -2.22 16.90
N ARG A 308 -9.97 -1.64 15.74
CA ARG A 308 -10.32 -0.25 15.40
C ARG A 308 -11.82 -0.07 15.21
N ILE A 309 -12.47 -0.94 14.43
CA ILE A 309 -13.93 -0.91 14.25
C ILE A 309 -14.63 -1.04 15.61
N GLN A 310 -14.17 -1.96 16.47
CA GLN A 310 -14.71 -2.13 17.81
C GLN A 310 -14.52 -0.88 18.69
N SER A 311 -13.43 -0.14 18.51
CA SER A 311 -13.17 1.11 19.23
C SER A 311 -14.13 2.23 18.79
N VAL A 312 -14.42 2.33 17.50
CA VAL A 312 -15.45 3.24 16.97
C VAL A 312 -16.82 2.88 17.58
N LEU A 313 -17.19 1.60 17.56
CA LEU A 313 -18.47 1.16 18.15
C LEU A 313 -18.60 1.58 19.61
N LYS A 314 -17.56 1.39 20.44
CA LYS A 314 -17.58 1.79 21.86
C LYS A 314 -17.82 3.29 22.06
N GLN A 315 -17.33 4.14 21.16
CA GLN A 315 -17.59 5.59 21.24
C GLN A 315 -19.07 5.91 21.02
N HIS A 316 -19.75 5.15 20.16
CA HIS A 316 -21.18 5.28 19.91
C HIS A 316 -22.05 4.57 20.96
N THR A 317 -21.51 3.61 21.71
CA THR A 317 -22.18 2.99 22.86
C THR A 317 -22.40 3.97 24.02
N ASN A 318 -21.45 4.88 24.25
CA ASN A 318 -21.44 5.79 25.41
C ASN A 318 -22.18 7.13 25.18
N SER A 319 -22.92 7.27 24.08
CA SER A 319 -23.63 8.52 23.72
C SER A 319 -25.06 8.61 24.28
N TRP A 320 -25.37 7.88 25.36
CA TRP A 320 -26.67 7.83 26.03
C TRP A 320 -26.59 8.38 27.44
#